data_AF-A0A7Y6N9A2-F1
#
_entry.id   AF-A0A7Y6N9A2-F1
#
_cell.length_a   1.000
_cell.length_b   1.000
_cell.length_c   1.000
_cell.angle_alpha   90.00
_cell.angle_beta   90.00
_cell.angle_gamma   90.00
#
_symmetry.space_group_name_H-M   'P 1'
#
loop_
_entity.id
_entity.type
_entity.pdbx_description
1 polymer ?
#
loop_
_entity_poly.entity_id
_entity_poly.type
_entity_poly.pdbx_seq_one_letter_code
_entity_poly.pdbx_strand_id
1 'polypeptide(L)'
;MSSDLWGFFAEVPSEGYIVESSCCTDSGCSSYIGNIDPSNIQEFDLVSPDGRVTKKFKTNIIDFFEPRVRLSMDDSGKKINLDIAPENCGATKDGFLCVDESEQNYKLKILIKKL
;
A
#
# COMPACT_ATOMS: atom_id res chain seq x y z
N MET A 1 -8.17 -17.55 -11.84
CA MET A 1 -9.05 -16.46 -11.34
C MET A 1 -8.29 -15.16 -11.60
N SER A 2 -8.88 -14.18 -12.27
CA SER A 2 -8.22 -12.88 -12.43
C SER A 2 -8.08 -12.28 -11.04
N SER A 3 -6.86 -12.20 -10.54
CA SER A 3 -6.55 -11.55 -9.27
C SER A 3 -6.51 -10.05 -9.51
N ASP A 4 -7.66 -9.48 -9.85
CA ASP A 4 -7.83 -8.04 -9.83
C ASP A 4 -7.90 -7.54 -8.38
N LEU A 5 -7.69 -6.23 -8.20
CA LEU A 5 -7.69 -5.57 -6.90
C LEU A 5 -8.96 -5.92 -6.08
N TRP A 6 -10.12 -5.99 -6.74
CA TRP A 6 -11.39 -6.37 -6.11
C TRP A 6 -11.37 -7.80 -5.62
N GLY A 7 -10.89 -8.76 -6.42
CA GLY A 7 -10.74 -10.15 -5.99
C GLY A 7 -9.81 -10.31 -4.79
N PHE A 8 -8.73 -9.51 -4.71
CA PHE A 8 -7.85 -9.53 -3.55
C PHE A 8 -8.56 -9.04 -2.29
N PHE A 9 -9.36 -7.98 -2.37
CA PHE A 9 -10.05 -7.41 -1.20
C PHE A 9 -11.49 -7.91 -0.99
N ALA A 10 -12.00 -8.79 -1.87
CA ALA A 10 -13.35 -9.35 -1.78
C ALA A 10 -13.59 -10.12 -0.47
N GLU A 11 -12.53 -10.75 0.05
CA GLU A 11 -12.53 -11.44 1.33
C GLU A 11 -11.48 -10.79 2.23
N VAL A 12 -11.95 -10.05 3.24
CA VAL A 12 -11.10 -9.46 4.27
C VAL A 12 -10.78 -10.54 5.32
N PRO A 13 -9.51 -10.94 5.49
CA PRO A 13 -9.12 -11.91 6.51
C PRO A 13 -9.40 -11.35 7.92
N SER A 14 -9.84 -12.22 8.83
CA SER A 14 -10.13 -11.84 10.22
C SER A 14 -8.89 -11.40 10.99
N GLU A 15 -7.71 -11.83 10.57
CA GLU A 15 -6.42 -11.48 11.16
C GLU A 15 -5.80 -10.22 10.53
N GLY A 16 -6.39 -9.69 9.46
CA GLY A 16 -5.91 -8.50 8.77
C GLY A 16 -4.83 -8.79 7.74
N TYR A 17 -3.98 -7.80 7.50
CA TYR A 17 -2.94 -7.89 6.47
C TYR A 17 -1.58 -7.50 7.03
N ILE A 18 -0.52 -8.13 6.55
CA ILE A 18 0.85 -7.61 6.66
C ILE A 18 1.11 -6.72 5.44
N VAL A 19 1.71 -5.57 5.68
CA VAL A 19 2.12 -4.63 4.64
C VAL A 19 3.61 -4.36 4.75
N GLU A 20 4.32 -4.51 3.65
CA GLU A 20 5.68 -4.05 3.46
C GLU A 20 5.70 -2.95 2.42
N SER A 21 6.38 -1.86 2.70
CA SER A 21 6.47 -0.70 1.82
C SER A 21 7.92 -0.27 1.67
N SER A 22 8.29 0.17 0.48
CA SER A 22 9.56 0.87 0.22
C SER A 22 9.30 2.11 -0.60
N CYS A 23 9.81 3.24 -0.14
CA CYS A 23 9.74 4.53 -0.82
C CYS A 23 11.16 5.05 -1.08
N CYS A 24 11.52 5.21 -2.35
CA CYS A 24 12.77 5.81 -2.78
C CYS A 24 12.52 7.21 -3.31
N THR A 25 13.25 8.19 -2.80
CA THR A 25 13.29 9.58 -3.31
C THR A 25 14.73 9.95 -3.64
N ASP A 26 14.97 11.17 -4.11
CA ASP A 26 16.34 11.69 -4.35
C ASP A 26 17.22 11.67 -3.09
N SER A 27 16.61 11.68 -1.91
CA SER A 27 17.32 11.62 -0.62
C SER A 27 17.69 10.21 -0.17
N GLY A 28 17.18 9.17 -0.85
CA GLY A 28 17.44 7.77 -0.53
C GLY A 28 16.17 6.92 -0.46
N CYS A 29 16.36 5.64 -0.13
CA CYS A 29 15.28 4.66 0.02
C CYS A 29 15.00 4.39 1.49
N SER A 30 13.72 4.45 1.85
CA SER A 30 13.20 4.03 3.15
C SER A 30 12.30 2.82 2.99
N SER A 31 12.31 1.95 3.98
CA SER A 31 11.38 0.81 4.07
C SER A 31 10.55 0.91 5.33
N TYR A 32 9.34 0.36 5.27
CA TYR A 32 8.38 0.37 6.37
C TYR A 32 7.61 -0.95 6.38
N ILE A 33 7.25 -1.43 7.56
CA ILE A 33 6.42 -2.61 7.77
C ILE A 33 5.33 -2.32 8.78
N GLY A 34 4.17 -2.93 8.62
CA GLY A 34 3.07 -2.79 9.55
C GLY A 34 1.94 -3.74 9.23
N ASN A 35 0.86 -3.61 10.00
CA ASN A 35 -0.34 -4.40 9.81
C ASN A 35 -1.52 -3.49 9.48
N ILE A 36 -2.43 -3.98 8.64
CA ILE A 36 -3.75 -3.38 8.45
C ILE A 36 -4.73 -4.16 9.32
N ASP A 37 -5.32 -3.47 10.28
CA ASP A 37 -6.43 -3.98 11.07
C ASP A 37 -7.68 -4.09 10.17
N PRO A 38 -8.34 -5.26 10.10
CA PRO A 38 -9.52 -5.43 9.26
C PRO A 38 -10.69 -4.54 9.69
N SER A 39 -10.72 -4.07 10.96
CA SER A 39 -11.70 -3.11 11.45
C SER A 39 -11.45 -1.67 10.97
N ASN A 40 -10.23 -1.36 10.50
CA ASN A 40 -9.87 -0.04 9.99
C ASN A 40 -8.90 -0.11 8.81
N ILE A 41 -9.38 -0.59 7.67
CA ILE A 41 -8.60 -0.65 6.42
C ILE A 41 -8.31 0.72 5.79
N GLN A 42 -8.96 1.78 6.28
CA GLN A 42 -8.85 3.13 5.73
C GLN A 42 -7.62 3.87 6.25
N GLU A 43 -7.14 3.56 7.45
CA GLU A 43 -5.96 4.20 8.03
C GLU A 43 -5.10 3.16 8.74
N PHE A 44 -3.81 3.14 8.41
CA PHE A 44 -2.85 2.24 9.04
C PHE A 44 -1.47 2.89 9.12
N ASP A 45 -0.66 2.41 10.06
CA ASP A 45 0.68 2.90 10.30
C ASP A 45 1.70 1.85 9.85
N LEU A 46 2.71 2.29 9.09
CA LEU A 46 3.89 1.49 8.79
C LEU A 46 5.10 2.08 9.51
N VAL A 47 5.92 1.22 10.10
CA VAL A 47 7.05 1.61 10.92
C VAL A 47 8.35 1.20 10.24
N SER A 48 9.39 2.02 10.32
CA SER A 48 10.71 1.67 9.82
C SER A 48 11.27 0.43 10.55
N PRO A 49 12.15 -0.37 9.92
CA PRO A 49 12.71 -1.57 10.55
C PRO A 49 13.41 -1.33 11.89
N ASP A 50 13.93 -0.13 12.11
CA ASP A 50 14.58 0.28 13.37
C ASP A 50 13.61 0.83 14.43
N GLY A 51 12.31 0.89 14.12
CA GLY A 51 11.25 1.35 15.01
C GLY A 51 11.19 2.86 15.22
N ARG A 52 12.00 3.66 14.52
CA ARG A 52 12.17 5.10 14.83
C ARG A 52 11.22 6.01 14.06
N VAL A 53 10.77 5.59 12.88
CA VAL A 53 9.94 6.41 12.00
C VAL A 53 8.63 5.69 11.75
N THR A 54 7.53 6.34 12.13
CA THR A 54 6.18 5.88 11.82
C THR A 54 5.60 6.72 10.68
N LYS A 55 5.07 6.05 9.66
CA LYS A 55 4.38 6.64 8.53
C LYS A 55 2.92 6.26 8.56
N LYS A 56 2.06 7.27 8.65
CA LYS A 56 0.62 7.09 8.57
C LYS A 56 0.16 7.08 7.12
N PHE A 57 -0.50 6.00 6.75
CA PHE A 57 -1.13 5.83 5.45
C PHE A 57 -2.64 6.00 5.57
N LYS A 58 -3.24 6.59 4.54
CA LYS A 58 -4.69 6.73 4.39
C LYS A 58 -5.12 6.21 3.04
N THR A 59 -6.23 5.50 3.03
CA THR A 59 -6.78 4.83 1.86
C THR A 59 -8.15 5.43 1.55
N ASN A 60 -8.37 5.88 0.32
CA ASN A 60 -9.65 6.44 -0.13
C ASN A 60 -10.07 5.77 -1.43
N ILE A 61 -11.33 5.35 -1.54
CA ILE A 61 -11.87 4.87 -2.82
C ILE A 61 -12.10 6.09 -3.71
N ILE A 62 -11.55 6.08 -4.93
CA ILE A 62 -11.67 7.19 -5.88
C ILE A 62 -12.55 6.85 -7.08
N ASP A 63 -12.73 5.57 -7.39
CA ASP A 63 -13.72 5.08 -8.34
C ASP A 63 -14.26 3.72 -7.87
N PHE A 64 -15.57 3.52 -8.01
CA PHE A 64 -16.25 2.28 -7.66
C PHE A 64 -16.56 1.42 -8.90
N PHE A 65 -16.63 2.02 -10.08
CA PHE A 65 -16.90 1.32 -11.34
C PHE A 65 -15.61 0.69 -11.90
N GLU A 66 -14.49 1.35 -11.69
CA GLU A 66 -13.15 0.78 -11.86
C GLU A 66 -12.50 0.66 -10.48
N PRO A 67 -11.91 -0.48 -10.08
CA PRO A 67 -11.23 -0.65 -8.78
C PRO A 67 -10.07 0.34 -8.62
N ARG A 68 -10.36 1.55 -8.17
CA ARG A 68 -9.36 2.60 -8.00
C ARG A 68 -9.38 3.10 -6.58
N VAL A 69 -8.22 3.02 -5.95
CA VAL A 69 -8.02 3.40 -4.55
C VAL A 69 -6.83 4.34 -4.46
N ARG A 70 -6.99 5.50 -3.83
CA ARG A 70 -5.90 6.42 -3.53
C ARG A 70 -5.32 6.12 -2.17
N LEU A 71 -4.05 5.75 -2.14
CA LEU A 71 -3.24 5.71 -0.94
C LEU A 71 -2.51 7.05 -0.76
N SER A 72 -2.58 7.63 0.43
CA SER A 72 -1.92 8.89 0.76
C SER A 72 -1.00 8.71 1.96
N MET A 73 0.19 9.29 1.91
CA MET A 73 1.08 9.40 3.06
C MET A 73 1.72 10.80 3.14
N ASP A 74 2.12 11.20 4.35
CA ASP A 74 2.97 12.38 4.54
C ASP A 74 4.43 11.93 4.71
N ASP A 75 5.29 12.46 3.83
CA ASP A 75 6.73 12.31 3.94
C ASP A 75 7.41 13.67 4.04
N SER A 76 7.87 14.01 5.24
CA SER A 76 8.65 15.22 5.52
C SER A 76 7.94 16.51 5.05
N GLY A 77 6.61 16.59 5.24
CA GLY A 77 5.80 17.73 4.82
C GLY A 77 5.38 17.70 3.35
N LYS A 78 5.72 16.65 2.61
CA LYS A 78 5.20 16.38 1.27
C LYS A 78 4.13 15.31 1.33
N LYS A 79 2.94 15.63 0.81
CA LYS A 79 1.88 14.64 0.64
C LYS A 79 2.15 13.83 -0.63
N ILE A 80 2.37 12.54 -0.48
CA ILE A 80 2.49 11.59 -1.58
C ILE A 80 1.14 10.92 -1.74
N ASN A 81 0.60 10.92 -2.96
CA ASN A 81 -0.64 10.23 -3.32
C ASN A 81 -0.34 9.22 -4.40
N LEU A 82 -0.78 7.99 -4.20
CA LEU A 82 -0.65 6.89 -5.12
C LEU A 82 -2.04 6.39 -5.50
N ASP A 83 -2.38 6.49 -6.78
CA ASP A 83 -3.61 5.92 -7.31
C ASP A 83 -3.36 4.46 -7.68
N ILE A 84 -3.91 3.54 -6.90
CA ILE A 84 -3.85 2.11 -7.13
C ILE A 84 -5.00 1.74 -8.06
N ALA A 85 -4.68 1.12 -9.19
CA ALA A 85 -5.60 0.67 -10.21
C ALA A 85 -5.12 -0.70 -10.75
N PRO A 86 -5.94 -1.44 -11.52
CA PRO A 86 -5.53 -2.73 -12.08
C PRO A 86 -4.22 -2.70 -12.89
N GLU A 87 -3.91 -1.56 -13.50
CA GLU A 87 -2.71 -1.38 -14.34
C GLU A 87 -1.39 -1.34 -13.55
N ASN A 88 -1.39 -0.89 -12.30
CA ASN A 88 -0.19 -0.80 -11.45
C ASN A 88 -0.21 -1.76 -10.26
N CYS A 89 -1.09 -2.76 -10.33
CA CYS A 89 -1.33 -3.71 -9.27
C CYS A 89 -1.35 -5.14 -9.81
N GLY A 90 -0.68 -6.06 -9.12
CA GLY A 90 -0.67 -7.47 -9.51
C GLY A 90 -0.37 -8.42 -8.35
N ALA A 91 -1.00 -9.59 -8.36
CA ALA A 91 -0.70 -10.63 -7.38
C ALA A 91 0.66 -11.29 -7.70
N THR A 92 1.53 -11.40 -6.71
CA THR A 92 2.76 -12.17 -6.80
C THR A 92 2.46 -13.67 -6.73
N LYS A 93 3.42 -14.50 -7.16
CA LYS A 93 3.32 -15.97 -7.04
C LYS A 93 3.15 -16.44 -5.59
N ASP A 94 3.63 -15.64 -4.65
CA ASP A 94 3.59 -15.91 -3.22
C ASP A 94 2.30 -15.38 -2.55
N GLY A 95 1.34 -14.90 -3.35
CA GLY A 95 0.01 -14.48 -2.89
C GLY A 95 -0.04 -13.06 -2.32
N PHE A 96 0.99 -12.25 -2.53
CA PHE A 96 0.99 -10.84 -2.12
C PHE A 96 0.34 -10.00 -3.21
N LEU A 97 -0.44 -8.99 -2.84
CA LEU A 97 -0.76 -7.91 -3.74
C LEU A 97 0.46 -6.99 -3.84
N CYS A 98 1.05 -6.87 -5.03
CA CYS A 98 2.13 -5.95 -5.30
C CYS A 98 1.59 -4.71 -6.00
N VAL A 99 1.91 -3.54 -5.45
CA VAL A 99 1.71 -2.24 -6.08
C VAL A 99 3.10 -1.66 -6.32
N ASP A 100 3.42 -1.30 -7.56
CA ASP A 100 4.72 -0.72 -7.93
C ASP A 100 4.46 0.50 -8.80
N GLU A 101 4.76 1.68 -8.24
CA GLU A 101 4.59 2.96 -8.92
C GLU A 101 5.93 3.70 -8.97
N SER A 102 6.20 4.31 -10.11
CA SER A 102 7.40 5.11 -10.32
C SER A 102 7.03 6.42 -10.98
N GLU A 103 7.16 7.52 -10.25
CA GLU A 103 7.07 8.88 -10.77
C GLU A 103 8.46 9.54 -10.82
N GLN A 104 8.55 10.72 -11.45
CA GLN A 104 9.84 11.42 -11.66
C GLN A 104 10.63 11.65 -10.37
N ASN A 105 9.95 11.82 -9.23
CA ASN A 105 10.57 12.23 -7.96
C ASN A 105 10.55 11.15 -6.88
N TYR A 106 9.86 10.03 -7.13
CA TYR A 106 9.79 8.94 -6.17
C TYR A 106 9.43 7.60 -6.83
N LYS A 107 9.90 6.51 -6.22
CA LYS A 107 9.47 5.15 -6.51
C LYS A 107 8.87 4.54 -5.25
N LEU A 108 7.62 4.11 -5.32
CA LEU A 108 6.89 3.50 -4.20
C LEU A 108 6.51 2.08 -4.57
N LYS A 109 6.91 1.12 -3.73
CA LYS A 109 6.50 -0.28 -3.84
C LYS A 109 5.84 -0.72 -2.56
N ILE A 110 4.69 -1.40 -2.68
CA ILE A 110 3.92 -1.92 -1.55
C ILE A 110 3.59 -3.39 -1.82
N LEU A 111 3.82 -4.23 -0.83
CA LEU A 111 3.44 -5.64 -0.80
C LEU A 111 2.43 -5.85 0.33
N ILE A 112 1.26 -6.38 0.01
CA ILE A 112 0.19 -6.64 0.98
C ILE A 112 -0.10 -8.14 0.99
N LYS A 113 -0.05 -8.76 2.17
CA LYS A 113 -0.35 -10.19 2.36
C LYS A 113 -1.53 -10.34 3.30
N LYS A 114 -2.47 -11.24 2.97
CA LYS A 114 -3.49 -11.68 3.93
C LYS A 114 -2.83 -12.50 5.05
N LEU A 115 -3.22 -12.23 6.28
CA LEU A 115 -2.90 -13.07 7.45
C LEU A 115 -3.93 -14.19 7.61
#